data_AF-A0A3N5B208-F1
#
_entry.id   AF-A0A3N5B208-F1
#
_cell.length_a   1.000
_cell.length_b   1.000
_cell.length_c   1.000
_cell.angle_alpha   90.00
_cell.angle_beta   90.00
_cell.angle_gamma   90.00
#
_symmetry.space_group_name_H-M   'P 1'
#
loop_
_entity.id
_entity.type
_entity.pdbx_description
1 polymer ?
#
loop_
_entity_poly.entity_id
_entity_poly.type
_entity_poly.pdbx_seq_one_letter_code
_entity_poly.pdbx_strand_id
1 'polypeptide(L)'
;MFEKVLIANRGEIAIRVMRACRELDIKSVSIYSDADKTSLYTNYADESYPLGNPSPAKSYLNIEKIINIALESGADAIHPGYGFLAENSKFGEECKKNGIKLIGPSGDVINKMGDKITSKALMKKAGVPVIEGTPEGITDIEEAKDIARQIGYPVIVKASAGGGGIGMRAVYEEDELVRAIESTQSVASTNFGDSTVFIEKYLEKPRHIEFQLLADEHGNVIHVGDRECSIQRRHQKLLEEAPSPIMTEELRDEMGGSAVKAAEYIGYTSAGTVEFLYDNGQYYFLEMNTRIQVEHPITELVTNTDLIKQQILIANGDELSYEQKDIKITGHAIECRINAEDPLNDFAPNPGKITGYRSPGGPGVRLDSGVYMNYTIPTFYDSMISKLIAYGRDRNDAINRMKRALSEYIILGVKTTIPFHKAILRNPNFISGDLNTHFIDTYKKGIEKEMENVIAEDHEYVNRLKSTFMPGKKIAAISAAVGSYQNMARSHNMQKK
;
A
#
# COMPACT_ATOMS: atom_id res chain seq x y z
N MET A 1 -2.88 12.64 -27.04
CA MET A 1 -1.94 12.53 -25.91
C MET A 1 -2.09 13.78 -25.07
N PHE A 2 -2.22 13.65 -23.76
CA PHE A 2 -2.26 14.80 -22.85
C PHE A 2 -0.99 15.63 -22.99
N GLU A 3 -1.12 16.95 -22.90
CA GLU A 3 0.02 17.86 -22.83
C GLU A 3 0.48 18.06 -21.39
N LYS A 4 -0.46 18.06 -20.43
CA LYS A 4 -0.18 18.32 -19.02
C LYS A 4 -1.07 17.50 -18.08
N VAL A 5 -0.45 16.85 -17.10
CA VAL A 5 -1.13 16.06 -16.05
C VAL A 5 -0.83 16.66 -14.69
N LEU A 6 -1.88 16.91 -13.90
CA LEU A 6 -1.74 17.26 -12.49
C LEU A 6 -1.75 15.99 -11.64
N ILE A 7 -0.82 15.91 -10.68
CA ILE A 7 -0.73 14.79 -9.76
C ILE A 7 -1.35 15.23 -8.43
N ALA A 8 -2.55 14.73 -8.14
CA ALA A 8 -3.29 15.05 -6.91
C ALA A 8 -2.83 14.17 -5.73
N ASN A 9 -1.53 14.09 -5.52
CA ASN A 9 -0.91 13.28 -4.48
C ASN A 9 0.47 13.86 -4.07
N ARG A 10 1.18 13.16 -3.18
CA ARG A 10 2.48 13.56 -2.63
C ARG A 10 3.45 12.38 -2.58
N GLY A 11 4.69 12.64 -2.17
CA GLY A 11 5.65 11.60 -1.81
C GLY A 11 6.12 10.76 -3.00
N GLU A 12 6.37 9.47 -2.77
CA GLU A 12 6.95 8.58 -3.79
C GLU A 12 6.03 8.40 -5.00
N ILE A 13 4.72 8.22 -4.77
CA ILE A 13 3.77 7.98 -5.86
C ILE A 13 3.66 9.19 -6.78
N ALA A 14 3.78 10.41 -6.24
CA ALA A 14 3.81 11.59 -7.07
C ALA A 14 5.01 11.58 -8.02
N ILE A 15 6.19 11.23 -7.52
CA ILE A 15 7.40 11.10 -8.34
C ILE A 15 7.24 9.97 -9.37
N ARG A 16 6.68 8.83 -8.97
CA ARG A 16 6.44 7.68 -9.85
C ARG A 16 5.55 8.05 -11.03
N VAL A 17 4.49 8.81 -10.80
CA VAL A 17 3.60 9.30 -11.87
C VAL A 17 4.31 10.32 -12.75
N MET A 18 5.02 11.29 -12.16
CA MET A 18 5.75 12.28 -12.94
C MET A 18 6.88 11.69 -13.78
N ARG A 19 7.51 10.58 -13.35
CA ARG A 19 8.44 9.79 -14.17
C ARG A 19 7.75 9.23 -15.41
N ALA A 20 6.58 8.62 -15.25
CA ALA A 20 5.81 8.11 -16.40
C ALA A 20 5.40 9.25 -17.35
N CYS A 21 4.91 10.38 -16.83
CA CYS A 21 4.59 11.55 -17.64
C CYS A 21 5.81 12.02 -18.44
N ARG A 22 6.98 12.17 -17.79
CA ARG A 22 8.21 12.61 -18.45
C ARG A 22 8.69 11.64 -19.54
N GLU A 23 8.55 10.35 -19.34
CA GLU A 23 8.88 9.33 -20.35
C GLU A 23 7.88 9.26 -21.52
N LEU A 24 6.69 9.84 -21.34
CA LEU A 24 5.66 10.02 -22.37
C LEU A 24 5.66 11.44 -22.97
N ASP A 25 6.65 12.26 -22.64
CA ASP A 25 6.76 13.68 -23.04
C ASP A 25 5.56 14.56 -22.60
N ILE A 26 4.96 14.23 -21.44
CA ILE A 26 3.83 14.94 -20.83
C ILE A 26 4.34 15.81 -19.67
N LYS A 27 3.92 17.09 -19.62
CA LYS A 27 4.25 17.99 -18.51
C LYS A 27 3.52 17.59 -17.23
N SER A 28 4.15 17.83 -16.10
CA SER A 28 3.64 17.46 -14.78
C SER A 28 3.43 18.66 -13.87
N VAL A 29 2.28 18.67 -13.20
CA VAL A 29 1.95 19.65 -12.16
C VAL A 29 1.86 18.94 -10.81
N SER A 30 2.58 19.43 -9.81
CA SER A 30 2.41 18.96 -8.43
C SER A 30 1.65 19.96 -7.56
N ILE A 31 0.98 19.43 -6.53
CA ILE A 31 0.34 20.23 -5.48
C ILE A 31 0.97 19.89 -4.14
N TYR A 32 1.14 20.87 -3.26
CA TYR A 32 1.80 20.63 -1.97
C TYR A 32 1.23 21.46 -0.83
N SER A 33 1.18 20.86 0.37
CA SER A 33 0.92 21.62 1.60
C SER A 33 2.18 22.33 2.11
N ASP A 34 2.02 23.25 3.06
CA ASP A 34 3.13 23.94 3.71
C ASP A 34 4.14 22.98 4.34
N ALA A 35 3.70 21.80 4.79
CA ALA A 35 4.57 20.77 5.36
C ALA A 35 5.41 20.03 4.31
N ASP A 36 4.94 19.98 3.05
CA ASP A 36 5.64 19.35 1.93
C ASP A 36 6.39 20.35 1.03
N LYS A 37 6.42 21.63 1.38
CA LYS A 37 7.07 22.69 0.57
C LYS A 37 8.49 22.33 0.12
N THR A 38 9.24 21.60 0.94
CA THR A 38 10.62 21.18 0.67
C THR A 38 10.74 19.71 0.26
N SER A 39 9.62 19.03 -0.02
CA SER A 39 9.62 17.64 -0.48
C SER A 39 10.27 17.52 -1.86
N LEU A 40 10.82 16.34 -2.18
CA LEU A 40 11.49 16.13 -3.47
C LEU A 40 10.54 16.31 -4.65
N TYR A 41 9.32 15.79 -4.51
CA TYR A 41 8.34 15.77 -5.61
C TYR A 41 7.95 17.18 -6.08
N THR A 42 7.96 18.18 -5.18
CA THR A 42 7.60 19.56 -5.53
C THR A 42 8.62 20.23 -6.43
N ASN A 43 9.88 19.80 -6.38
CA ASN A 43 10.95 20.30 -7.23
C ASN A 43 11.19 19.41 -8.46
N TYR A 44 10.57 18.23 -8.50
CA TYR A 44 10.68 17.29 -9.62
C TYR A 44 9.69 17.61 -10.74
N ALA A 45 8.51 18.12 -10.37
CA ALA A 45 7.46 18.55 -11.29
C ALA A 45 7.92 19.72 -12.17
N ASP A 46 7.28 19.89 -13.33
CA ASP A 46 7.55 21.03 -14.21
C ASP A 46 6.92 22.31 -13.66
N GLU A 47 5.78 22.19 -12.97
CA GLU A 47 5.09 23.26 -12.25
C GLU A 47 4.58 22.76 -10.89
N SER A 48 4.51 23.66 -9.89
CA SER A 48 4.11 23.29 -8.52
C SER A 48 3.28 24.38 -7.84
N TYR A 49 2.17 23.98 -7.22
CA TYR A 49 1.20 24.91 -6.62
C TYR A 49 0.94 24.62 -5.14
N PRO A 50 0.88 25.65 -4.27
CA PRO A 50 0.61 25.46 -2.86
C PRO A 50 -0.89 25.24 -2.57
N LEU A 51 -1.19 24.24 -1.73
CA LEU A 51 -2.50 24.00 -1.12
C LEU A 51 -2.68 24.76 0.21
N GLY A 52 -1.57 25.19 0.81
CA GLY A 52 -1.51 25.81 2.13
C GLY A 52 -1.51 24.78 3.26
N ASN A 53 -2.47 24.87 4.18
CA ASN A 53 -2.48 24.18 5.47
C ASN A 53 -2.03 22.69 5.43
N PRO A 54 -1.17 22.23 6.35
CA PRO A 54 -0.72 20.83 6.43
C PRO A 54 -1.81 19.77 6.63
N SER A 55 -2.95 20.12 7.21
CA SER A 55 -4.05 19.17 7.45
C SER A 55 -4.58 18.61 6.13
N PRO A 56 -4.66 17.27 5.95
CA PRO A 56 -5.18 16.66 4.73
C PRO A 56 -6.55 17.20 4.31
N ALA A 57 -7.49 17.36 5.24
CA ALA A 57 -8.82 17.90 4.99
C ALA A 57 -8.82 19.31 4.36
N LYS A 58 -7.80 20.11 4.65
CA LYS A 58 -7.64 21.48 4.12
C LYS A 58 -6.68 21.57 2.93
N SER A 59 -6.02 20.46 2.58
CA SER A 59 -5.03 20.34 1.50
C SER A 59 -5.39 19.21 0.53
N TYR A 60 -4.76 18.03 0.66
CA TYR A 60 -4.87 16.93 -0.32
C TYR A 60 -6.26 16.28 -0.42
N LEU A 61 -7.17 16.56 0.51
CA LEU A 61 -8.57 16.13 0.44
C LEU A 61 -9.53 17.27 0.05
N ASN A 62 -9.02 18.46 -0.26
CA ASN A 62 -9.83 19.59 -0.67
C ASN A 62 -10.03 19.59 -2.19
N ILE A 63 -11.15 18.99 -2.63
CA ILE A 63 -11.50 18.83 -4.04
C ILE A 63 -11.54 20.18 -4.76
N GLU A 64 -12.22 21.19 -4.20
CA GLU A 64 -12.38 22.50 -4.83
C GLU A 64 -11.03 23.16 -5.13
N LYS A 65 -10.10 23.15 -4.17
CA LYS A 65 -8.74 23.69 -4.38
C LYS A 65 -7.99 22.96 -5.47
N ILE A 66 -8.06 21.63 -5.50
CA ILE A 66 -7.34 20.81 -6.48
C ILE A 66 -7.87 21.07 -7.89
N ILE A 67 -9.20 21.14 -8.04
CA ILE A 67 -9.84 21.46 -9.32
C ILE A 67 -9.47 22.88 -9.78
N ASN A 68 -9.50 23.87 -8.88
CA ASN A 68 -9.11 25.24 -9.22
C ASN A 68 -7.66 25.32 -9.70
N ILE A 69 -6.73 24.61 -9.05
CA ILE A 69 -5.32 24.54 -9.48
C ILE A 69 -5.19 23.82 -10.84
N ALA A 70 -5.95 22.74 -11.07
CA ALA A 70 -5.93 22.04 -12.36
C ALA A 70 -6.38 22.96 -13.50
N LEU A 71 -7.43 23.76 -13.27
CA LEU A 71 -7.90 24.77 -14.22
C LEU A 71 -6.88 25.90 -14.43
N GLU A 72 -6.29 26.43 -13.34
CA GLU A 72 -5.29 27.51 -13.40
C GLU A 72 -4.01 27.08 -14.13
N SER A 73 -3.56 25.84 -13.88
CA SER A 73 -2.37 25.29 -14.53
C SER A 73 -2.62 24.81 -15.95
N GLY A 74 -3.88 24.69 -16.38
CA GLY A 74 -4.25 24.14 -17.69
C GLY A 74 -3.92 22.65 -17.82
N ALA A 75 -4.12 21.86 -16.76
CA ALA A 75 -3.94 20.42 -16.81
C ALA A 75 -5.12 19.75 -17.53
N ASP A 76 -4.81 18.86 -18.49
CA ASP A 76 -5.82 18.10 -19.24
C ASP A 76 -6.43 16.97 -18.40
N ALA A 77 -5.61 16.42 -17.49
CA ALA A 77 -5.95 15.27 -16.70
C ALA A 77 -5.37 15.35 -15.28
N ILE A 78 -6.00 14.61 -14.35
CA ILE A 78 -5.53 14.47 -12.98
C ILE A 78 -5.26 12.99 -12.69
N HIS A 79 -4.05 12.70 -12.21
CA HIS A 79 -3.70 11.40 -11.65
C HIS A 79 -3.80 11.46 -10.11
N PRO A 80 -4.69 10.68 -9.47
CA PRO A 80 -4.88 10.76 -8.02
C PRO A 80 -3.88 9.91 -7.23
N GLY A 81 -3.13 9.02 -7.89
CA GLY A 81 -2.19 8.12 -7.21
C GLY A 81 -2.94 7.08 -6.38
N TYR A 82 -2.55 6.90 -5.12
CA TYR A 82 -3.26 6.07 -4.15
C TYR A 82 -3.52 6.82 -2.84
N GLY A 83 -4.50 6.37 -2.05
CA GLY A 83 -4.96 7.10 -0.88
C GLY A 83 -5.58 8.46 -1.26
N PHE A 84 -5.74 9.35 -0.27
CA PHE A 84 -6.39 10.65 -0.44
C PHE A 84 -7.72 10.58 -1.21
N LEU A 85 -7.78 11.13 -2.42
CA LEU A 85 -8.98 11.21 -3.25
C LEU A 85 -9.05 10.14 -4.34
N ALA A 86 -8.10 9.20 -4.39
CA ALA A 86 -8.03 8.18 -5.45
C ALA A 86 -9.26 7.26 -5.52
N GLU A 87 -9.97 7.07 -4.40
CA GLU A 87 -11.20 6.28 -4.33
C GLU A 87 -12.39 7.15 -3.90
N ASN A 88 -12.34 8.46 -4.19
CA ASN A 88 -13.41 9.40 -3.90
C ASN A 88 -14.28 9.62 -5.15
N SER A 89 -15.50 9.08 -5.16
CA SER A 89 -16.43 9.19 -6.30
C SER A 89 -16.73 10.65 -6.68
N LYS A 90 -16.94 11.52 -5.69
CA LYS A 90 -17.20 12.95 -5.91
C LYS A 90 -16.04 13.67 -6.60
N PHE A 91 -14.80 13.26 -6.33
CA PHE A 91 -13.64 13.83 -7.01
C PHE A 91 -13.67 13.56 -8.52
N GLY A 92 -14.02 12.32 -8.92
CA GLY A 92 -14.21 11.98 -10.32
C GLY A 92 -15.36 12.73 -10.99
N GLU A 93 -16.47 12.94 -10.27
CA GLU A 93 -17.58 13.76 -10.75
C GLU A 93 -17.16 15.22 -10.98
N GLU A 94 -16.42 15.82 -10.05
CA GLU A 94 -15.93 17.20 -10.18
C GLU A 94 -14.90 17.34 -11.31
N CYS A 95 -14.02 16.37 -11.53
CA CYS A 95 -13.13 16.35 -12.69
C CYS A 95 -13.96 16.41 -13.99
N LYS A 96 -14.97 15.53 -14.11
CA LYS A 96 -15.85 15.47 -15.29
C LYS A 96 -16.63 16.78 -15.52
N LYS A 97 -17.18 17.39 -14.46
CA LYS A 97 -17.90 18.67 -14.56
C LYS A 97 -17.04 19.82 -15.08
N ASN A 98 -15.75 19.78 -14.78
CA ASN A 98 -14.79 20.82 -15.15
C ASN A 98 -13.99 20.49 -16.42
N GLY A 99 -14.37 19.43 -17.15
CA GLY A 99 -13.71 19.03 -18.41
C GLY A 99 -12.30 18.46 -18.23
N ILE A 100 -11.96 17.99 -17.02
CA ILE A 100 -10.65 17.40 -16.70
C ILE A 100 -10.78 15.89 -16.67
N LYS A 101 -9.89 15.17 -17.36
CA LYS A 101 -9.91 13.69 -17.34
C LYS A 101 -9.36 13.18 -16.01
N LEU A 102 -10.13 12.35 -15.30
CA LEU A 102 -9.57 11.57 -14.19
C LEU A 102 -8.80 10.37 -14.78
N ILE A 103 -7.53 10.21 -14.39
CA ILE A 103 -6.75 9.01 -14.70
C ILE A 103 -7.08 7.95 -13.65
N GLY A 104 -8.15 7.21 -13.91
CA GLY A 104 -8.76 6.23 -13.02
C GLY A 104 -10.15 5.82 -13.53
N PRO A 105 -10.85 4.91 -12.84
CA PRO A 105 -12.20 4.52 -13.21
C PRO A 105 -13.22 5.64 -12.97
N SER A 106 -14.43 5.48 -13.50
CA SER A 106 -15.52 6.44 -13.31
C SER A 106 -15.97 6.56 -11.83
N GLY A 107 -16.52 7.71 -11.45
CA GLY A 107 -17.03 7.94 -10.09
C GLY A 107 -18.13 6.94 -9.68
N ASP A 108 -18.94 6.46 -10.62
CA ASP A 108 -19.96 5.43 -10.38
C ASP A 108 -19.32 4.07 -10.02
N VAL A 109 -18.27 3.67 -10.74
CA VAL A 109 -17.51 2.45 -10.44
C VAL A 109 -16.83 2.55 -9.07
N ILE A 110 -16.19 3.69 -8.78
CA ILE A 110 -15.58 3.96 -7.47
C ILE A 110 -16.63 3.82 -6.35
N ASN A 111 -17.82 4.39 -6.55
CA ASN A 111 -18.91 4.32 -5.57
C ASN A 111 -19.41 2.89 -5.34
N LYS A 112 -19.64 2.13 -6.42
CA LYS A 112 -20.10 0.74 -6.36
C LYS A 112 -19.12 -0.19 -5.65
N MET A 113 -17.82 0.04 -5.84
CA MET A 113 -16.77 -0.79 -5.24
C MET A 113 -16.29 -0.33 -3.86
N GLY A 114 -16.51 0.95 -3.51
CA GLY A 114 -16.18 1.49 -2.19
C GLY A 114 -17.12 1.02 -1.06
N ASP A 115 -18.34 0.60 -1.39
CA ASP A 115 -19.28 0.02 -0.43
C ASP A 115 -19.14 -1.51 -0.37
N LYS A 116 -18.80 -2.04 0.82
CA LYS A 116 -18.51 -3.48 1.00
C LYS A 116 -19.72 -4.38 0.77
N ILE A 117 -20.93 -3.90 1.06
CA ILE A 117 -22.16 -4.68 0.88
C ILE A 117 -22.50 -4.75 -0.61
N THR A 118 -22.50 -3.59 -1.26
CA THR A 118 -22.79 -3.42 -2.69
C THR A 118 -21.77 -4.17 -3.53
N SER A 119 -20.47 -4.02 -3.24
CA SER A 119 -19.40 -4.72 -3.97
C SER A 119 -19.54 -6.24 -3.85
N LYS A 120 -19.70 -6.80 -2.65
CA LYS A 120 -19.94 -8.25 -2.47
C LYS A 120 -21.18 -8.72 -3.24
N ALA A 121 -22.28 -7.97 -3.20
CA ALA A 121 -23.50 -8.32 -3.92
C ALA A 121 -23.31 -8.30 -5.45
N LEU A 122 -22.54 -7.34 -5.98
CA LEU A 122 -22.19 -7.28 -7.39
C LEU A 122 -21.27 -8.43 -7.80
N MET A 123 -20.25 -8.74 -6.99
CA MET A 123 -19.33 -9.85 -7.24
C MET A 123 -20.04 -11.20 -7.24
N LYS A 124 -20.99 -11.40 -6.31
CA LYS A 124 -21.84 -12.60 -6.30
C LYS A 124 -22.66 -12.72 -7.59
N LYS A 125 -23.23 -11.61 -8.10
CA LYS A 125 -23.96 -11.59 -9.38
C LYS A 125 -23.04 -11.82 -10.59
N ALA A 126 -21.78 -11.39 -10.51
CA ALA A 126 -20.76 -11.63 -11.52
C ALA A 126 -20.24 -13.09 -11.53
N GLY A 127 -20.70 -13.93 -10.58
CA GLY A 127 -20.21 -15.30 -10.43
C GLY A 127 -18.80 -15.40 -9.83
N VAL A 128 -18.34 -14.34 -9.17
CA VAL A 128 -17.08 -14.32 -8.43
C VAL A 128 -17.33 -14.87 -7.03
N PRO A 129 -16.53 -15.84 -6.54
CA PRO A 129 -16.67 -16.35 -5.18
C PRO A 129 -16.60 -15.23 -4.15
N VAL A 130 -17.55 -15.18 -3.22
CA VAL A 130 -17.57 -14.23 -2.09
C VAL A 130 -17.67 -15.01 -0.79
N ILE A 131 -17.15 -14.47 0.31
CA ILE A 131 -17.31 -15.09 1.63
C ILE A 131 -18.80 -15.24 1.91
N GLU A 132 -19.24 -16.48 2.09
CA GLU A 132 -20.61 -16.78 2.45
C GLU A 132 -20.89 -16.37 3.90
N GLY A 133 -22.09 -15.87 4.14
CA GLY A 133 -22.50 -15.39 5.44
C GLY A 133 -23.98 -15.02 5.48
N THR A 134 -24.45 -14.61 6.66
CA THR A 134 -25.83 -14.17 6.85
C THR A 134 -26.06 -12.85 6.12
N PRO A 135 -27.18 -12.71 5.38
CA PRO A 135 -27.48 -11.47 4.65
C PRO A 135 -27.79 -10.31 5.59
N GLU A 136 -28.37 -10.61 6.75
CA GLU A 136 -28.73 -9.68 7.82
C GLU A 136 -28.27 -10.22 9.17
N GLY A 137 -28.49 -9.44 10.22
CA GLY A 137 -28.21 -9.88 11.58
C GLY A 137 -29.05 -11.09 11.97
N ILE A 138 -28.45 -12.01 12.72
CA ILE A 138 -29.14 -13.22 13.19
C ILE A 138 -30.28 -12.82 14.14
N THR A 139 -31.50 -13.24 13.82
CA THR A 139 -32.68 -13.07 14.68
C THR A 139 -33.32 -14.41 15.10
N ASP A 140 -33.07 -15.49 14.36
CA ASP A 140 -33.50 -16.85 14.67
C ASP A 140 -32.28 -17.80 14.75
N ILE A 141 -32.22 -18.59 15.82
CA ILE A 141 -31.15 -19.54 16.09
C ILE A 141 -31.23 -20.76 15.15
N GLU A 142 -32.43 -21.20 14.76
CA GLU A 142 -32.54 -22.35 13.85
C GLU A 142 -32.13 -21.96 12.42
N GLU A 143 -32.51 -20.76 11.97
CA GLU A 143 -32.00 -20.19 10.71
C GLU A 143 -30.47 -20.06 10.74
N ALA A 144 -29.90 -19.61 11.86
CA ALA A 144 -28.45 -19.50 12.02
C ALA A 144 -27.72 -20.85 11.88
N LYS A 145 -28.30 -21.93 12.42
CA LYS A 145 -27.77 -23.30 12.26
C LYS A 145 -27.87 -23.78 10.82
N ASP A 146 -29.00 -23.54 10.15
CA ASP A 146 -29.18 -23.92 8.75
C ASP A 146 -28.17 -23.19 7.84
N ILE A 147 -27.95 -21.88 8.06
CA ILE A 147 -26.96 -21.10 7.33
C ILE A 147 -25.54 -21.62 7.62
N ALA A 148 -25.19 -21.88 8.88
CA ALA A 148 -23.88 -22.42 9.22
C ALA A 148 -23.63 -23.81 8.59
N ARG A 149 -24.67 -24.66 8.48
CA ARG A 149 -24.59 -25.94 7.76
C ARG A 149 -24.40 -25.76 6.26
N GLN A 150 -25.04 -24.75 5.65
CA GLN A 150 -24.87 -24.43 4.22
C GLN A 150 -23.46 -23.91 3.91
N ILE A 151 -22.94 -22.99 4.73
CA ILE A 151 -21.57 -22.46 4.63
C ILE A 151 -20.53 -23.56 4.90
N GLY A 152 -20.88 -24.49 5.78
CA GLY A 152 -20.00 -25.53 6.31
C GLY A 152 -19.04 -24.97 7.36
N TYR A 153 -18.87 -25.72 8.45
CA TYR A 153 -17.94 -25.37 9.51
C TYR A 153 -16.46 -25.49 9.06
N PRO A 154 -15.53 -24.74 9.69
CA PRO A 154 -15.77 -23.74 10.72
C PRO A 154 -16.39 -22.45 10.17
N VAL A 155 -17.18 -21.79 11.02
CA VAL A 155 -17.78 -20.48 10.77
C VAL A 155 -17.35 -19.49 11.85
N ILE A 156 -17.51 -18.20 11.61
CA ILE A 156 -17.19 -17.16 12.58
C ILE A 156 -18.43 -16.32 12.84
N VAL A 157 -18.78 -16.16 14.12
CA VAL A 157 -19.80 -15.22 14.57
C VAL A 157 -19.11 -13.87 14.79
N LYS A 158 -19.61 -12.79 14.16
CA LYS A 158 -19.04 -11.43 14.26
C LYS A 158 -20.11 -10.41 14.65
N ALA A 159 -19.76 -9.46 15.49
CA ALA A 159 -20.59 -8.30 15.80
C ALA A 159 -20.62 -7.30 14.63
N SER A 160 -21.79 -6.69 14.38
CA SER A 160 -22.00 -5.65 13.37
C SER A 160 -21.04 -4.47 13.51
N ALA A 161 -20.92 -3.98 14.76
CA ALA A 161 -20.12 -2.82 15.11
C ALA A 161 -18.70 -3.18 15.62
N GLY A 162 -18.29 -4.46 15.51
CA GLY A 162 -17.02 -4.95 16.04
C GLY A 162 -15.82 -4.66 15.14
N GLY A 163 -14.71 -4.25 15.75
CA GLY A 163 -13.42 -4.03 15.08
C GLY A 163 -12.24 -4.51 15.93
N GLY A 164 -11.12 -4.88 15.29
CA GLY A 164 -9.87 -5.21 15.98
C GLY A 164 -9.88 -6.51 16.80
N GLY A 165 -10.67 -7.51 16.41
CA GLY A 165 -10.72 -8.82 17.10
C GLY A 165 -11.73 -8.89 18.26
N ILE A 166 -12.35 -7.77 18.64
CA ILE A 166 -13.34 -7.71 19.72
C ILE A 166 -14.73 -8.01 19.15
N GLY A 167 -15.46 -8.93 19.77
CA GLY A 167 -16.81 -9.31 19.33
C GLY A 167 -16.80 -10.27 18.13
N MET A 168 -15.86 -11.21 18.10
CA MET A 168 -15.89 -12.30 17.12
C MET A 168 -15.49 -13.63 17.76
N ARG A 169 -16.08 -14.73 17.29
CA ARG A 169 -15.81 -16.08 17.80
C ARG A 169 -15.91 -17.12 16.69
N ALA A 170 -14.84 -17.88 16.49
CA ALA A 170 -14.85 -19.05 15.62
C ALA A 170 -15.67 -20.17 16.26
N VAL A 171 -16.36 -20.92 15.43
CA VAL A 171 -17.26 -22.03 15.77
C VAL A 171 -16.87 -23.18 14.85
N TYR A 172 -16.41 -24.29 15.44
CA TYR A 172 -15.91 -25.44 14.66
C TYR A 172 -16.97 -26.52 14.50
N GLU A 173 -17.95 -26.56 15.41
CA GLU A 173 -19.02 -27.55 15.42
C GLU A 173 -20.37 -26.91 15.78
N GLU A 174 -21.48 -27.54 15.40
CA GLU A 174 -22.82 -26.96 15.55
C GLU A 174 -23.23 -26.72 17.01
N ASP A 175 -22.78 -27.55 17.94
CA ASP A 175 -23.07 -27.47 19.38
C ASP A 175 -22.39 -26.28 20.08
N GLU A 176 -21.42 -25.64 19.42
CA GLU A 176 -20.77 -24.42 19.87
C GLU A 176 -21.52 -23.15 19.43
N LEU A 177 -22.34 -23.23 18.36
CA LEU A 177 -22.86 -22.06 17.65
C LEU A 177 -23.74 -21.17 18.54
N VAL A 178 -24.69 -21.75 19.26
CA VAL A 178 -25.64 -20.99 20.11
C VAL A 178 -24.88 -20.21 21.19
N ARG A 179 -23.95 -20.89 21.87
CA ARG A 179 -23.10 -20.27 22.90
C ARG A 179 -22.23 -19.16 22.31
N ALA A 180 -21.73 -19.34 21.09
CA ALA A 180 -20.94 -18.32 20.41
C ALA A 180 -21.77 -17.09 20.03
N ILE A 181 -23.00 -17.28 19.55
CA ILE A 181 -23.96 -16.20 19.26
C ILE A 181 -24.25 -15.39 20.52
N GLU A 182 -24.75 -16.03 21.58
CA GLU A 182 -25.12 -15.35 22.83
C GLU A 182 -23.94 -14.58 23.45
N SER A 183 -22.77 -15.22 23.49
CA SER A 183 -21.53 -14.60 24.00
C SER A 183 -21.14 -13.39 23.16
N THR A 184 -21.24 -13.47 21.83
CA THR A 184 -20.85 -12.38 20.94
C THR A 184 -21.84 -11.22 21.01
N GLN A 185 -23.15 -11.50 21.08
CA GLN A 185 -24.19 -10.49 21.28
C GLN A 185 -24.02 -9.72 22.59
N SER A 186 -23.67 -10.41 23.68
CA SER A 186 -23.41 -9.78 24.99
C SER A 186 -22.20 -8.86 24.96
N VAL A 187 -21.10 -9.30 24.34
CA VAL A 187 -19.90 -8.47 24.12
C VAL A 187 -20.21 -7.27 23.23
N ALA A 188 -21.01 -7.47 22.18
CA ALA A 188 -21.37 -6.43 21.23
C ALA A 188 -22.26 -5.34 21.87
N SER A 189 -23.29 -5.77 22.62
CA SER A 189 -24.16 -4.88 23.38
C SER A 189 -23.38 -4.05 24.41
N THR A 190 -22.44 -4.68 25.13
CA THR A 190 -21.67 -4.02 26.20
C THR A 190 -20.65 -3.03 25.66
N ASN A 191 -19.94 -3.38 24.59
CA ASN A 191 -18.84 -2.55 24.07
C ASN A 191 -19.29 -1.56 22.98
N PHE A 192 -20.36 -1.87 22.25
CA PHE A 192 -20.78 -1.12 21.06
C PHE A 192 -22.24 -0.66 21.09
N GLY A 193 -23.03 -1.05 22.10
CA GLY A 193 -24.44 -0.67 22.21
C GLY A 193 -25.36 -1.32 21.16
N ASP A 194 -24.83 -2.26 20.37
CA ASP A 194 -25.52 -2.98 19.30
C ASP A 194 -25.27 -4.49 19.47
N SER A 195 -26.34 -5.26 19.65
CA SER A 195 -26.28 -6.72 19.81
C SER A 195 -26.36 -7.48 18.48
N THR A 196 -26.35 -6.78 17.34
CA THR A 196 -26.46 -7.42 16.03
C THR A 196 -25.21 -8.25 15.73
N VAL A 197 -25.39 -9.52 15.38
CA VAL A 197 -24.31 -10.44 15.02
C VAL A 197 -24.59 -11.16 13.70
N PHE A 198 -23.54 -11.56 13.00
CA PHE A 198 -23.57 -12.24 11.70
C PHE A 198 -22.76 -13.53 11.75
N ILE A 199 -23.08 -14.49 10.89
CA ILE A 199 -22.22 -15.65 10.62
C ILE A 199 -21.54 -15.44 9.28
N GLU A 200 -20.25 -15.69 9.20
CA GLU A 200 -19.50 -15.79 7.94
C GLU A 200 -18.66 -17.07 7.93
N LYS A 201 -18.22 -17.52 6.75
CA LYS A 201 -17.19 -18.55 6.66
C LYS A 201 -15.95 -18.13 7.45
N TYR A 202 -15.44 -19.02 8.30
CA TYR A 202 -14.16 -18.79 8.98
C TYR A 202 -13.04 -19.32 8.11
N LEU A 203 -12.03 -18.48 7.89
CA LEU A 203 -10.78 -18.85 7.22
C LEU A 203 -9.71 -18.92 8.31
N GLU A 204 -9.08 -20.08 8.47
CA GLU A 204 -8.17 -20.31 9.59
C GLU A 204 -6.80 -19.67 9.36
N LYS A 205 -6.26 -19.85 8.14
CA LYS A 205 -4.96 -19.32 7.75
C LYS A 205 -5.05 -18.61 6.40
N PRO A 206 -5.91 -17.58 6.29
CA PRO A 206 -6.16 -16.93 5.02
C PRO A 206 -4.88 -16.26 4.53
N ARG A 207 -4.57 -16.50 3.26
CA ARG A 207 -3.62 -15.69 2.49
C ARG A 207 -4.35 -14.53 1.86
N HIS A 208 -3.72 -13.38 1.82
CA HIS A 208 -4.20 -12.23 1.07
C HIS A 208 -3.53 -12.24 -0.29
N ILE A 209 -4.28 -12.61 -1.32
CA ILE A 209 -3.82 -12.72 -2.70
C ILE A 209 -4.60 -11.73 -3.54
N GLU A 210 -3.93 -11.01 -4.41
CA GLU A 210 -4.59 -10.01 -5.24
C GLU A 210 -4.13 -10.06 -6.69
N PHE A 211 -5.01 -9.69 -7.61
CA PHE A 211 -4.74 -9.67 -9.04
C PHE A 211 -4.73 -8.24 -9.57
N GLN A 212 -3.63 -7.86 -10.22
CA GLN A 212 -3.54 -6.61 -10.95
C GLN A 212 -4.41 -6.69 -12.20
N LEU A 213 -5.19 -5.65 -12.48
CA LEU A 213 -5.97 -5.51 -13.70
C LEU A 213 -5.53 -4.29 -14.50
N LEU A 214 -5.72 -4.38 -15.81
CA LEU A 214 -5.76 -3.25 -16.74
C LEU A 214 -7.03 -3.39 -17.59
N ALA A 215 -7.77 -2.30 -17.73
CA ALA A 215 -8.95 -2.24 -18.57
C ALA A 215 -8.99 -0.93 -19.35
N ASP A 216 -9.17 -0.99 -20.68
CA ASP A 216 -9.32 0.21 -21.50
C ASP A 216 -10.78 0.69 -21.62
N GLU A 217 -10.98 1.80 -22.32
CA GLU A 217 -12.33 2.36 -22.55
C GLU A 217 -13.08 1.69 -23.72
N HIS A 218 -12.46 0.68 -24.34
CA HIS A 218 -12.97 -0.06 -25.51
C HIS A 218 -13.51 -1.45 -25.13
N GLY A 219 -13.43 -1.80 -23.85
CA GLY A 219 -13.96 -3.04 -23.29
C GLY A 219 -12.93 -4.17 -23.16
N ASN A 220 -11.64 -3.92 -23.45
CA ASN A 220 -10.59 -4.91 -23.23
C ASN A 220 -10.20 -4.91 -21.75
N VAL A 221 -10.17 -6.10 -21.13
CA VAL A 221 -9.78 -6.30 -19.73
C VAL A 221 -8.80 -7.47 -19.65
N ILE A 222 -7.68 -7.26 -18.95
CA ILE A 222 -6.67 -8.29 -18.70
C ILE A 222 -6.23 -8.26 -17.22
N HIS A 223 -5.76 -9.40 -16.72
CA HIS A 223 -4.95 -9.43 -15.50
C HIS A 223 -3.45 -9.39 -15.82
N VAL A 224 -2.69 -8.67 -15.00
CA VAL A 224 -1.23 -8.49 -15.13
C VAL A 224 -0.49 -9.32 -14.10
N GLY A 225 -1.09 -10.43 -13.67
CA GLY A 225 -0.54 -11.35 -12.67
C GLY A 225 -0.95 -11.04 -11.24
N ASP A 226 -0.51 -11.92 -10.35
CA ASP A 226 -0.90 -11.96 -8.94
C ASP A 226 0.18 -11.42 -7.99
N ARG A 227 -0.23 -11.03 -6.80
CA ARG A 227 0.64 -10.65 -5.68
C ARG A 227 0.20 -11.34 -4.39
N GLU A 228 1.17 -11.69 -3.57
CA GLU A 228 1.01 -12.19 -2.21
C GLU A 228 1.29 -11.07 -1.22
N CYS A 229 0.26 -10.72 -0.46
CA CYS A 229 0.24 -9.58 0.45
C CYS A 229 -0.03 -10.01 1.90
N SER A 230 0.15 -11.29 2.24
CA SER A 230 -0.15 -11.83 3.58
C SER A 230 0.71 -11.29 4.73
N ILE A 231 1.89 -10.71 4.46
CA ILE A 231 2.72 -10.14 5.53
C ILE A 231 2.16 -8.77 5.93
N GLN A 232 1.27 -8.81 6.92
CA GLN A 232 0.49 -7.66 7.37
C GLN A 232 0.56 -7.49 8.89
N ARG A 233 0.47 -6.24 9.34
CA ARG A 233 0.28 -5.87 10.75
C ARG A 233 -1.00 -5.06 10.88
N ARG A 234 -1.94 -5.50 11.73
CA ARG A 234 -3.25 -4.82 11.91
C ARG A 234 -3.92 -4.50 10.57
N HIS A 235 -3.89 -5.46 9.64
CA HIS A 235 -4.41 -5.34 8.27
C HIS A 235 -3.66 -4.35 7.34
N GLN A 236 -2.52 -3.80 7.78
CA GLN A 236 -1.64 -2.98 6.94
C GLN A 236 -0.52 -3.86 6.34
N LYS A 237 -0.44 -3.89 5.01
CA LYS A 237 0.61 -4.58 4.26
C LYS A 237 1.98 -3.94 4.54
N LEU A 238 3.00 -4.77 4.79
CA LEU A 238 4.38 -4.33 5.08
C LEU A 238 5.40 -4.87 4.07
N LEU A 239 5.17 -6.10 3.59
CA LEU A 239 6.01 -6.78 2.61
C LEU A 239 5.10 -7.56 1.65
N GLU A 240 5.34 -7.37 0.37
CA GLU A 240 4.57 -7.96 -0.72
C GLU A 240 5.51 -8.70 -1.68
N GLU A 241 5.02 -9.77 -2.32
CA GLU A 241 5.80 -10.49 -3.33
C GLU A 241 4.97 -10.89 -4.55
N ALA A 242 5.62 -10.97 -5.71
CA ALA A 242 5.02 -11.38 -6.97
C ALA A 242 5.93 -12.38 -7.71
N PRO A 243 5.39 -13.46 -8.28
CA PRO A 243 4.04 -13.98 -8.03
C PRO A 243 3.90 -14.53 -6.60
N SER A 244 2.69 -14.87 -6.19
CA SER A 244 2.45 -15.60 -4.95
C SER A 244 3.07 -17.00 -5.00
N PRO A 245 3.76 -17.44 -3.93
CA PRO A 245 4.39 -18.75 -3.87
C PRO A 245 3.40 -19.92 -3.87
N ILE A 246 2.10 -19.68 -3.65
CA ILE A 246 1.07 -20.73 -3.68
C ILE A 246 0.51 -20.99 -5.08
N MET A 247 0.77 -20.12 -6.04
CA MET A 247 0.14 -20.18 -7.35
C MET A 247 0.69 -21.27 -8.24
N THR A 248 -0.20 -22.12 -8.74
CA THR A 248 0.03 -22.91 -9.96
C THR A 248 -0.45 -22.12 -11.19
N GLU A 249 -0.23 -22.64 -12.39
CA GLU A 249 -0.78 -22.05 -13.61
C GLU A 249 -2.30 -22.12 -13.61
N GLU A 250 -2.87 -23.27 -13.23
CA GLU A 250 -4.31 -23.50 -13.18
C GLU A 250 -5.01 -22.60 -12.17
N LEU A 251 -4.45 -22.47 -10.95
CA LEU A 251 -5.02 -21.60 -9.92
C LEU A 251 -4.96 -20.12 -10.35
N ARG A 252 -3.89 -19.72 -11.05
CA ARG A 252 -3.75 -18.36 -11.55
C ARG A 252 -4.76 -18.06 -12.67
N ASP A 253 -4.99 -19.00 -13.57
CA ASP A 253 -5.99 -18.86 -14.63
C ASP A 253 -7.40 -18.78 -14.05
N GLU A 254 -7.70 -19.59 -13.02
CA GLU A 254 -8.99 -19.58 -12.33
C GLU A 254 -9.23 -18.25 -11.59
N MET A 255 -8.34 -17.88 -10.67
CA MET A 255 -8.48 -16.65 -9.87
C MET A 255 -8.36 -15.39 -10.73
N GLY A 256 -7.43 -15.39 -11.70
CA GLY A 256 -7.26 -14.30 -12.67
C GLY A 256 -8.50 -14.13 -13.55
N GLY A 257 -9.10 -15.23 -14.01
CA GLY A 257 -10.37 -15.22 -14.72
C GLY A 257 -11.52 -14.66 -13.88
N SER A 258 -11.57 -14.96 -12.58
CA SER A 258 -12.52 -14.32 -11.66
C SER A 258 -12.29 -12.82 -11.52
N ALA A 259 -11.04 -12.37 -11.43
CA ALA A 259 -10.70 -10.94 -11.35
C ALA A 259 -11.08 -10.19 -12.64
N VAL A 260 -10.84 -10.76 -13.81
CA VAL A 260 -11.24 -10.19 -15.10
C VAL A 260 -12.76 -10.09 -15.20
N LYS A 261 -13.49 -11.17 -14.88
CA LYS A 261 -14.97 -11.17 -14.85
C LYS A 261 -15.54 -10.10 -13.92
N ALA A 262 -14.92 -9.91 -12.75
CA ALA A 262 -15.31 -8.85 -11.82
C ALA A 262 -15.26 -7.46 -12.48
N ALA A 263 -14.14 -7.15 -13.14
CA ALA A 263 -13.92 -5.87 -13.80
C ALA A 263 -14.83 -5.68 -15.03
N GLU A 264 -15.00 -6.70 -15.86
CA GLU A 264 -15.93 -6.65 -17.00
C GLU A 264 -17.36 -6.37 -16.55
N TYR A 265 -17.82 -7.08 -15.51
CA TYR A 265 -19.20 -6.96 -15.01
C TYR A 265 -19.53 -5.56 -14.51
N ILE A 266 -18.58 -4.85 -13.90
CA ILE A 266 -18.78 -3.49 -13.40
C ILE A 266 -18.42 -2.40 -14.42
N GLY A 267 -17.94 -2.77 -15.62
CA GLY A 267 -17.47 -1.81 -16.62
C GLY A 267 -16.25 -1.03 -16.12
N TYR A 268 -15.29 -1.72 -15.52
CA TYR A 268 -14.07 -1.12 -14.98
C TYR A 268 -13.16 -0.55 -16.09
N THR A 269 -12.43 0.52 -15.79
CA THR A 269 -11.40 1.09 -16.67
C THR A 269 -10.18 1.54 -15.84
N SER A 270 -9.03 1.72 -16.50
CA SER A 270 -7.72 2.01 -15.89
C SER A 270 -7.09 0.79 -15.19
N ALA A 271 -6.10 1.04 -14.33
CA ALA A 271 -5.50 0.03 -13.46
C ALA A 271 -6.28 -0.07 -12.14
N GLY A 272 -6.54 -1.31 -11.72
CA GLY A 272 -7.17 -1.62 -10.45
C GLY A 272 -6.72 -2.97 -9.93
N THR A 273 -7.13 -3.32 -8.72
CA THR A 273 -6.77 -4.60 -8.11
C THR A 273 -8.00 -5.25 -7.51
N VAL A 274 -8.20 -6.54 -7.79
CA VAL A 274 -9.16 -7.38 -7.08
C VAL A 274 -8.42 -8.19 -6.03
N GLU A 275 -8.82 -8.04 -4.76
CA GLU A 275 -8.23 -8.73 -3.62
C GLU A 275 -9.09 -9.95 -3.23
N PHE A 276 -8.42 -11.03 -2.87
CA PHE A 276 -9.01 -12.29 -2.43
C PHE A 276 -8.40 -12.76 -1.11
N LEU A 277 -9.22 -13.41 -0.29
CA LEU A 277 -8.71 -14.30 0.75
C LEU A 277 -8.68 -15.73 0.22
N TYR A 278 -7.53 -16.38 0.30
CA TYR A 278 -7.32 -17.76 -0.09
C TYR A 278 -7.06 -18.65 1.14
N ASP A 279 -7.78 -19.74 1.29
CA ASP A 279 -7.57 -20.73 2.35
C ASP A 279 -7.86 -22.14 1.82
N ASN A 280 -6.89 -23.05 1.97
CA ASN A 280 -7.01 -24.48 1.63
C ASN A 280 -7.63 -24.79 0.24
N GLY A 281 -7.21 -24.07 -0.81
CA GLY A 281 -7.67 -24.30 -2.18
C GLY A 281 -8.98 -23.61 -2.52
N GLN A 282 -9.57 -22.85 -1.60
CA GLN A 282 -10.72 -21.98 -1.84
C GLN A 282 -10.29 -20.52 -1.80
N TYR A 283 -10.93 -19.69 -2.60
CA TYR A 283 -10.69 -18.25 -2.60
C TYR A 283 -12.00 -17.48 -2.60
N TYR A 284 -11.97 -16.29 -2.02
CA TYR A 284 -13.15 -15.45 -1.84
C TYR A 284 -12.78 -13.99 -2.04
N PHE A 285 -13.56 -13.28 -2.85
CA PHE A 285 -13.44 -11.85 -3.04
C PHE A 285 -13.50 -11.13 -1.70
N LEU A 286 -12.50 -10.30 -1.46
CA LEU A 286 -12.37 -9.45 -0.27
C LEU A 286 -12.84 -8.04 -0.59
N GLU A 287 -12.18 -7.38 -1.53
CA GLU A 287 -12.48 -6.04 -2.00
C GLU A 287 -11.85 -5.79 -3.37
N MET A 288 -12.16 -4.63 -3.96
CA MET A 288 -11.48 -4.14 -5.14
C MET A 288 -10.95 -2.74 -4.85
N ASN A 289 -9.65 -2.53 -5.01
CA ASN A 289 -9.08 -1.19 -4.97
C ASN A 289 -9.18 -0.58 -6.36
N THR A 290 -9.96 0.49 -6.48
CA THR A 290 -10.28 1.13 -7.77
C THR A 290 -9.22 2.15 -8.17
N ARG A 291 -7.95 1.79 -8.00
CA ARG A 291 -6.77 2.65 -8.18
C ARG A 291 -5.51 1.79 -8.29
N ILE A 292 -4.38 2.42 -8.61
CA ILE A 292 -3.07 1.81 -8.41
C ILE A 292 -2.81 1.53 -6.92
N GLN A 293 -1.97 0.54 -6.63
CA GLN A 293 -1.53 0.20 -5.28
C GLN A 293 -0.04 0.53 -5.05
N VAL A 294 0.39 0.51 -3.80
CA VAL A 294 1.76 0.83 -3.40
C VAL A 294 2.72 -0.18 -4.02
N GLU A 295 2.33 -1.45 -3.92
CA GLU A 295 2.98 -2.69 -4.35
C GLU A 295 2.89 -2.98 -5.86
N HIS A 296 2.41 -2.05 -6.69
CA HIS A 296 2.44 -2.23 -8.15
C HIS A 296 3.85 -2.51 -8.74
N PRO A 297 4.98 -2.01 -8.20
CA PRO A 297 6.30 -2.22 -8.80
C PRO A 297 6.73 -3.69 -8.91
N ILE A 298 6.32 -4.56 -7.99
CA ILE A 298 6.66 -5.99 -8.06
C ILE A 298 5.99 -6.66 -9.25
N THR A 299 4.76 -6.26 -9.58
CA THR A 299 4.09 -6.68 -10.82
C THR A 299 4.83 -6.16 -12.05
N GLU A 300 5.18 -4.87 -12.09
CA GLU A 300 5.90 -4.28 -13.22
C GLU A 300 7.23 -5.01 -13.52
N LEU A 301 7.96 -5.42 -12.47
CA LEU A 301 9.24 -6.11 -12.63
C LEU A 301 9.09 -7.54 -13.16
N VAL A 302 8.05 -8.27 -12.75
CA VAL A 302 7.87 -9.67 -13.19
C VAL A 302 7.17 -9.78 -14.55
N THR A 303 6.37 -8.79 -14.94
CA THR A 303 5.67 -8.79 -16.24
C THR A 303 6.25 -7.85 -17.29
N ASN A 304 7.17 -6.97 -16.90
CA ASN A 304 7.68 -5.89 -17.75
C ASN A 304 6.58 -4.99 -18.32
N THR A 305 5.52 -4.77 -17.53
CA THR A 305 4.39 -3.89 -17.88
C THR A 305 4.44 -2.63 -17.02
N ASP A 306 4.63 -1.45 -17.63
CA ASP A 306 4.59 -0.16 -16.90
C ASP A 306 3.14 0.26 -16.65
N LEU A 307 2.64 -0.02 -15.44
CA LEU A 307 1.23 0.13 -15.09
C LEU A 307 0.80 1.60 -15.10
N ILE A 308 1.64 2.52 -14.65
CA ILE A 308 1.31 3.95 -14.64
C ILE A 308 1.24 4.53 -16.06
N LYS A 309 2.15 4.13 -16.95
CA LYS A 309 2.05 4.53 -18.36
C LYS A 309 0.76 3.99 -18.97
N GLN A 310 0.40 2.74 -18.71
CA GLN A 310 -0.86 2.17 -19.19
C GLN A 310 -2.06 2.96 -18.65
N GLN A 311 -2.09 3.35 -17.37
CA GLN A 311 -3.16 4.20 -16.85
C GLN A 311 -3.32 5.51 -17.63
N ILE A 312 -2.19 6.17 -17.95
CA ILE A 312 -2.18 7.44 -18.69
C ILE A 312 -2.66 7.24 -20.13
N LEU A 313 -2.17 6.20 -20.81
CA LEU A 313 -2.55 5.86 -22.20
C LEU A 313 -4.04 5.51 -22.31
N ILE A 314 -4.53 4.64 -21.40
CA ILE A 314 -5.94 4.30 -21.31
C ILE A 314 -6.79 5.55 -21.10
N ALA A 315 -6.40 6.43 -20.17
CA ALA A 315 -7.14 7.67 -19.92
C ALA A 315 -7.12 8.62 -21.12
N ASN A 316 -6.06 8.56 -21.96
CA ASN A 316 -5.95 9.27 -23.22
C ASN A 316 -6.82 8.67 -24.35
N GLY A 317 -7.52 7.55 -24.08
CA GLY A 317 -8.41 6.87 -25.01
C GLY A 317 -7.74 5.80 -25.86
N ASP A 318 -6.49 5.44 -25.56
CA ASP A 318 -5.77 4.40 -26.29
C ASP A 318 -6.28 2.99 -25.90
N GLU A 319 -6.30 2.07 -26.85
CA GLU A 319 -6.57 0.65 -26.61
C GLU A 319 -5.40 -0.02 -25.87
N LEU A 320 -5.67 -1.08 -25.11
CA LEU A 320 -4.63 -1.90 -24.49
C LEU A 320 -3.69 -2.46 -25.56
N SER A 321 -2.39 -2.23 -25.39
CA SER A 321 -1.37 -2.78 -26.29
C SER A 321 -1.07 -4.26 -26.06
N TYR A 322 -1.78 -4.91 -25.14
CA TYR A 322 -1.53 -6.28 -24.69
C TYR A 322 -2.84 -7.07 -24.69
N GLU A 323 -2.76 -8.30 -25.15
CA GLU A 323 -3.75 -9.33 -24.83
C GLU A 323 -3.30 -10.15 -23.61
N GLN A 324 -4.21 -10.91 -23.01
CA GLN A 324 -3.91 -11.76 -21.86
C GLN A 324 -2.74 -12.74 -22.13
N LYS A 325 -2.64 -13.24 -23.36
CA LYS A 325 -1.58 -14.17 -23.79
C LYS A 325 -0.18 -13.53 -23.81
N ASP A 326 -0.09 -12.21 -23.90
CA ASP A 326 1.17 -11.46 -23.98
C ASP A 326 1.76 -11.18 -22.59
N ILE A 327 0.95 -11.30 -21.54
CA ILE A 327 1.41 -11.16 -20.16
C ILE A 327 2.22 -12.40 -19.76
N LYS A 328 3.54 -12.23 -19.65
CA LYS A 328 4.47 -13.27 -19.21
C LYS A 328 5.06 -12.92 -17.85
N ILE A 329 4.79 -13.75 -16.86
CA ILE A 329 5.39 -13.63 -15.52
C ILE A 329 6.76 -14.31 -15.56
N THR A 330 7.81 -13.56 -15.25
CA THR A 330 9.18 -14.06 -15.21
C THR A 330 9.86 -13.69 -13.90
N GLY A 331 10.61 -14.64 -13.33
CA GLY A 331 11.32 -14.42 -12.08
C GLY A 331 10.40 -14.21 -10.89
N HIS A 332 10.90 -13.48 -9.90
CA HIS A 332 10.19 -13.18 -8.65
C HIS A 332 10.62 -11.81 -8.15
N ALA A 333 9.70 -11.03 -7.60
CA ALA A 333 9.98 -9.73 -7.02
C ALA A 333 9.40 -9.62 -5.61
N ILE A 334 10.12 -8.91 -4.72
CA ILE A 334 9.71 -8.65 -3.34
C ILE A 334 9.82 -7.14 -3.11
N GLU A 335 8.81 -6.54 -2.49
CA GLU A 335 8.80 -5.15 -2.04
C GLU A 335 8.83 -5.10 -0.51
N CYS A 336 9.64 -4.18 0.03
CA CYS A 336 9.65 -3.82 1.43
C CYS A 336 9.34 -2.33 1.59
N ARG A 337 8.31 -2.01 2.37
CA ARG A 337 7.95 -0.62 2.71
C ARG A 337 8.90 -0.09 3.78
N ILE A 338 9.80 0.82 3.41
CA ILE A 338 10.73 1.45 4.35
C ILE A 338 10.06 2.68 4.95
N ASN A 339 9.70 2.59 6.23
CA ASN A 339 8.96 3.62 6.95
C ASN A 339 9.84 4.19 8.07
N ALA A 340 9.60 5.46 8.42
CA ALA A 340 10.17 6.13 9.58
C ALA A 340 9.40 5.72 10.84
N GLU A 341 9.59 4.47 11.27
CA GLU A 341 8.90 3.85 12.42
C GLU A 341 9.90 3.08 13.27
N ASP A 342 9.54 2.79 14.52
CA ASP A 342 10.32 1.99 15.46
C ASP A 342 9.68 0.60 15.67
N PRO A 343 10.08 -0.44 14.93
CA PRO A 343 9.44 -1.76 15.00
C PRO A 343 9.47 -2.41 16.39
N LEU A 344 10.53 -2.14 17.18
CA LEU A 344 10.65 -2.66 18.55
C LEU A 344 9.77 -1.92 19.56
N ASN A 345 9.22 -0.76 19.19
CA ASN A 345 8.29 0.01 20.01
C ASN A 345 6.92 0.06 19.33
N ASP A 346 6.39 -1.11 19.00
CA ASP A 346 5.09 -1.29 18.33
C ASP A 346 4.94 -0.39 17.08
N PHE A 347 6.01 -0.26 16.29
CA PHE A 347 6.09 0.55 15.08
C PHE A 347 5.62 2.01 15.30
N ALA A 348 5.91 2.57 16.47
CA ALA A 348 5.60 3.97 16.74
C ALA A 348 6.23 4.86 15.66
N PRO A 349 5.47 5.81 15.06
CA PRO A 349 6.02 6.75 14.09
C PRO A 349 7.22 7.50 14.65
N ASN A 350 8.30 7.55 13.88
CA ASN A 350 9.53 8.25 14.19
C ASN A 350 9.96 9.23 13.07
N PRO A 351 9.07 10.14 12.63
CA PRO A 351 9.45 11.17 11.66
C PRO A 351 10.52 12.09 12.25
N GLY A 352 11.43 12.56 11.41
CA GLY A 352 12.54 13.39 11.82
C GLY A 352 13.44 13.78 10.66
N LYS A 353 14.56 14.42 10.99
CA LYS A 353 15.52 14.87 9.99
C LYS A 353 16.46 13.73 9.58
N ILE A 354 16.51 13.46 8.29
CA ILE A 354 17.48 12.52 7.71
C ILE A 354 18.86 13.20 7.74
N THR A 355 19.79 12.67 8.52
CA THR A 355 21.15 13.22 8.71
C THR A 355 22.20 12.54 7.83
N GLY A 356 21.84 11.39 7.24
CA GLY A 356 22.65 10.68 6.26
C GLY A 356 21.75 9.74 5.47
N TYR A 357 21.99 9.66 4.17
CA TYR A 357 21.19 8.89 3.23
C TYR A 357 22.08 8.30 2.14
N ARG A 358 22.04 6.98 1.97
CA ARG A 358 22.61 6.29 0.82
C ARG A 358 21.71 5.13 0.46
N SER A 359 21.12 5.23 -0.73
CA SER A 359 20.29 4.18 -1.32
C SER A 359 21.13 2.96 -1.72
N PRO A 360 20.55 1.75 -1.65
CA PRO A 360 21.11 0.57 -2.28
C PRO A 360 20.93 0.64 -3.81
N GLY A 361 21.67 -0.20 -4.53
CA GLY A 361 21.55 -0.33 -5.98
C GLY A 361 22.10 -1.67 -6.47
N GLY A 362 22.48 -1.74 -7.75
CA GLY A 362 23.00 -2.95 -8.38
C GLY A 362 21.93 -3.81 -9.08
N PRO A 363 22.31 -4.92 -9.72
CA PRO A 363 21.40 -5.74 -10.53
C PRO A 363 20.17 -6.21 -9.73
N GLY A 364 18.99 -6.00 -10.33
CA GLY A 364 17.71 -6.44 -9.74
C GLY A 364 17.27 -5.65 -8.52
N VAL A 365 17.81 -4.46 -8.26
CA VAL A 365 17.30 -3.56 -7.19
C VAL A 365 16.66 -2.34 -7.81
N ARG A 366 15.40 -2.09 -7.43
CA ARG A 366 14.64 -0.88 -7.73
C ARG A 366 14.32 -0.15 -6.42
N LEU A 367 14.34 1.18 -6.47
CA LEU A 367 14.00 2.02 -5.34
C LEU A 367 13.09 3.16 -5.79
N ASP A 368 11.90 3.20 -5.21
CA ASP A 368 10.94 4.27 -5.42
C ASP A 368 10.89 5.10 -4.11
N SER A 369 11.47 6.30 -4.11
CA SER A 369 11.68 7.12 -2.90
C SER A 369 11.28 8.58 -3.10
N GLY A 370 10.74 9.21 -2.06
CA GLY A 370 10.40 10.64 -2.03
C GLY A 370 11.30 11.53 -1.17
N VAL A 371 12.35 10.96 -0.56
CA VAL A 371 13.21 11.64 0.42
C VAL A 371 14.62 11.90 -0.11
N TYR A 372 15.38 12.75 0.60
CA TYR A 372 16.79 13.01 0.32
C TYR A 372 17.54 13.38 1.61
N MET A 373 18.87 13.44 1.57
CA MET A 373 19.68 13.84 2.72
C MET A 373 19.30 15.25 3.20
N ASN A 374 19.16 15.44 4.51
CA ASN A 374 18.68 16.67 5.17
C ASN A 374 17.18 16.96 5.04
N TYR A 375 16.40 16.13 4.34
CA TYR A 375 14.94 16.23 4.37
C TYR A 375 14.41 15.92 5.78
N THR A 376 13.42 16.68 6.23
CA THR A 376 12.69 16.42 7.47
C THR A 376 11.36 15.77 7.12
N ILE A 377 11.18 14.53 7.54
CA ILE A 377 9.92 13.80 7.35
C ILE A 377 8.85 14.50 8.21
N PRO A 378 7.74 14.96 7.62
CA PRO A 378 6.70 15.65 8.36
C PRO A 378 5.89 14.67 9.23
N THR A 379 5.36 15.15 10.35
CA THR A 379 4.51 14.37 11.26
C THR A 379 3.04 14.27 10.80
N PHE A 380 2.66 14.98 9.73
CA PHE A 380 1.28 15.12 9.28
C PHE A 380 0.79 14.00 8.36
N TYR A 381 1.71 13.20 7.81
CA TYR A 381 1.43 12.23 6.76
C TYR A 381 1.99 10.87 7.11
N ASP A 382 1.74 9.90 6.23
CA ASP A 382 2.34 8.58 6.28
C ASP A 382 3.88 8.64 6.41
N SER A 383 4.42 7.67 7.14
CA SER A 383 5.82 7.57 7.56
C SER A 383 6.74 7.02 6.47
N MET A 384 6.21 6.64 5.29
CA MET A 384 6.98 5.99 4.24
C MET A 384 8.09 6.89 3.68
N ILE A 385 9.30 6.32 3.69
CA ILE A 385 10.53 6.90 3.16
C ILE A 385 10.70 6.47 1.70
N SER A 386 10.53 5.17 1.45
CA SER A 386 10.70 4.56 0.14
C SER A 386 10.14 3.15 0.09
N LYS A 387 9.89 2.67 -1.13
CA LYS A 387 9.68 1.26 -1.44
C LYS A 387 10.97 0.69 -1.98
N LEU A 388 11.51 -0.33 -1.30
CA LEU A 388 12.68 -1.05 -1.77
C LEU A 388 12.21 -2.34 -2.43
N ILE A 389 12.57 -2.54 -3.69
CA ILE A 389 12.12 -3.69 -4.48
C ILE A 389 13.33 -4.49 -4.97
N ALA A 390 13.27 -5.80 -4.82
CA ALA A 390 14.28 -6.73 -5.31
C ALA A 390 13.65 -7.74 -6.27
N TYR A 391 14.21 -7.85 -7.47
CA TYR A 391 13.86 -8.85 -8.48
C TYR A 391 14.96 -9.91 -8.58
N GLY A 392 14.58 -11.18 -8.64
CA GLY A 392 15.45 -12.34 -8.83
C GLY A 392 14.91 -13.29 -9.90
N ARG A 393 15.75 -14.22 -10.35
CA ARG A 393 15.34 -15.26 -11.32
C ARG A 393 14.36 -16.27 -10.72
N ASP A 394 14.37 -16.38 -9.41
CA ASP A 394 13.46 -17.16 -8.59
C ASP A 394 13.30 -16.44 -7.23
N ARG A 395 12.38 -16.96 -6.40
CA ARG A 395 12.08 -16.41 -5.08
C ARG A 395 13.29 -16.33 -4.16
N ASN A 396 14.18 -17.32 -4.17
CA ASN A 396 15.37 -17.34 -3.33
C ASN A 396 16.39 -16.28 -3.77
N ASP A 397 16.59 -16.09 -5.07
CA ASP A 397 17.42 -15.02 -5.62
C ASP A 397 16.87 -13.65 -5.23
N ALA A 398 15.54 -13.43 -5.32
CA ALA A 398 14.89 -12.20 -4.88
C ALA A 398 15.09 -11.93 -3.37
N ILE A 399 14.91 -12.96 -2.52
CA ILE A 399 15.16 -12.87 -1.07
C ILE A 399 16.62 -12.49 -0.79
N ASN A 400 17.58 -13.15 -1.44
CA ASN A 400 19.00 -12.89 -1.22
C ASN A 400 19.41 -11.48 -1.68
N ARG A 401 18.86 -11.02 -2.81
CA ARG A 401 19.06 -9.64 -3.28
C ARG A 401 18.45 -8.62 -2.34
N MET A 402 17.25 -8.87 -1.81
CA MET A 402 16.62 -8.00 -0.82
C MET A 402 17.45 -7.92 0.47
N LYS A 403 17.94 -9.07 0.98
CA LYS A 403 18.84 -9.10 2.15
C LYS A 403 20.08 -8.24 1.95
N ARG A 404 20.73 -8.34 0.78
CA ARG A 404 21.86 -7.49 0.41
C ARG A 404 21.45 -6.01 0.36
N ALA A 405 20.38 -5.68 -0.36
CA ALA A 405 19.91 -4.32 -0.54
C ALA A 405 19.56 -3.63 0.79
N LEU A 406 18.85 -4.31 1.69
CA LEU A 406 18.56 -3.83 3.05
C LEU A 406 19.83 -3.63 3.89
N SER A 407 20.88 -4.42 3.65
CA SER A 407 22.18 -4.27 4.33
C SER A 407 22.99 -3.10 3.76
N GLU A 408 22.77 -2.70 2.52
CA GLU A 408 23.41 -1.53 1.91
C GLU A 408 22.63 -0.23 2.15
N TYR A 409 21.36 -0.31 2.60
CA TYR A 409 20.51 0.87 2.74
C TYR A 409 20.80 1.63 4.04
N ILE A 410 21.37 2.83 3.89
CA ILE A 410 21.75 3.68 5.01
C ILE A 410 20.79 4.85 5.13
N ILE A 411 20.07 4.90 6.26
CA ILE A 411 19.22 6.01 6.65
C ILE A 411 19.56 6.36 8.10
N LEU A 412 20.00 7.59 8.33
CA LEU A 412 20.45 8.07 9.64
C LEU A 412 19.58 9.24 10.11
N GLY A 413 19.40 9.37 11.43
CA GLY A 413 18.63 10.45 12.07
C GLY A 413 17.18 10.09 12.42
N VAL A 414 16.67 8.98 11.89
CA VAL A 414 15.37 8.39 12.21
C VAL A 414 15.51 6.88 12.39
N LYS A 415 14.60 6.27 13.14
CA LYS A 415 14.41 4.80 13.15
C LYS A 415 13.65 4.37 11.90
N THR A 416 13.85 3.11 11.48
CA THR A 416 13.20 2.59 10.29
C THR A 416 12.71 1.14 10.45
N THR A 417 11.85 0.70 9.53
CA THR A 417 11.39 -0.70 9.40
C THR A 417 12.43 -1.68 8.82
N ILE A 418 13.65 -1.24 8.49
CA ILE A 418 14.69 -2.12 7.92
C ILE A 418 15.00 -3.35 8.80
N PRO A 419 15.16 -3.25 10.13
CA PRO A 419 15.42 -4.41 10.97
C PRO A 419 14.28 -5.44 10.93
N PHE A 420 13.03 -4.96 10.87
CA PHE A 420 11.86 -5.82 10.73
C PHE A 420 11.91 -6.63 9.43
N HIS A 421 12.15 -5.97 8.29
CA HIS A 421 12.26 -6.66 7.01
C HIS A 421 13.39 -7.68 6.96
N LYS A 422 14.56 -7.35 7.54
CA LYS A 422 15.67 -8.31 7.67
C LYS A 422 15.28 -9.53 8.51
N ALA A 423 14.55 -9.34 9.61
CA ALA A 423 14.07 -10.43 10.45
C ALA A 423 13.07 -11.33 9.71
N ILE A 424 12.11 -10.75 8.98
CA ILE A 424 11.14 -11.51 8.16
C ILE A 424 11.87 -12.36 7.10
N LEU A 425 12.82 -11.78 6.38
CA LEU A 425 13.57 -12.48 5.32
C LEU A 425 14.48 -13.60 5.85
N ARG A 426 14.78 -13.62 7.16
CA ARG A 426 15.52 -14.69 7.85
C ARG A 426 14.58 -15.76 8.44
N ASN A 427 13.28 -15.51 8.51
CA ASN A 427 12.33 -16.44 9.09
C ASN A 427 12.14 -17.68 8.19
N PRO A 428 12.30 -18.91 8.71
CA PRO A 428 12.13 -20.14 7.92
C PRO A 428 10.75 -20.28 7.26
N ASN A 429 9.68 -19.87 7.94
CA ASN A 429 8.31 -19.97 7.39
C ASN A 429 8.15 -19.03 6.19
N PHE A 430 8.70 -17.80 6.28
CA PHE A 430 8.74 -16.88 5.15
C PHE A 430 9.53 -17.48 3.97
N ILE A 431 10.72 -18.03 4.23
CA ILE A 431 11.57 -18.64 3.19
C ILE A 431 10.86 -19.83 2.51
N SER A 432 10.12 -20.65 3.28
CA SER A 432 9.35 -21.78 2.75
C SER A 432 8.06 -21.38 2.02
N GLY A 433 7.63 -20.12 2.16
CA GLY A 433 6.36 -19.64 1.60
C GLY A 433 5.13 -20.05 2.41
N ASP A 434 5.28 -20.51 3.66
CA ASP A 434 4.19 -20.75 4.61
C ASP A 434 3.72 -19.40 5.20
N LEU A 435 2.79 -18.76 4.48
CA LEU A 435 2.32 -17.41 4.75
C LEU A 435 0.82 -17.43 5.03
N ASN A 436 0.37 -16.50 5.86
CA ASN A 436 -1.03 -16.15 6.09
C ASN A 436 -1.08 -14.76 6.76
N THR A 437 -2.26 -14.16 6.84
CA THR A 437 -2.45 -12.81 7.41
C THR A 437 -2.16 -12.73 8.92
N HIS A 438 -2.07 -13.87 9.60
CA HIS A 438 -1.69 -13.96 11.03
C HIS A 438 -0.19 -14.16 11.24
N PHE A 439 0.64 -14.12 10.18
CA PHE A 439 2.06 -14.46 10.26
C PHE A 439 2.82 -13.65 11.32
N ILE A 440 2.67 -12.32 11.30
CA ILE A 440 3.41 -11.45 12.25
C ILE A 440 2.96 -11.71 13.68
N ASP A 441 1.65 -11.84 13.92
CA ASP A 441 1.12 -12.07 15.26
C ASP A 441 1.52 -13.46 15.79
N THR A 442 1.48 -14.48 14.94
CA THR A 442 1.85 -15.87 15.27
C THR A 442 3.32 -15.99 15.64
N TYR A 443 4.19 -15.33 14.88
CA TYR A 443 5.65 -15.42 15.06
C TYR A 443 6.26 -14.21 15.79
N LYS A 444 5.44 -13.36 16.42
CA LYS A 444 5.83 -12.08 17.01
C LYS A 444 7.10 -12.15 17.84
N LYS A 445 7.14 -13.04 18.85
CA LYS A 445 8.31 -13.20 19.75
C LYS A 445 9.58 -13.59 19.01
N GLY A 446 9.46 -14.43 17.98
CA GLY A 446 10.60 -14.87 17.17
C GLY A 446 11.12 -13.73 16.29
N ILE A 447 10.20 -12.96 15.69
CA ILE A 447 10.54 -11.78 14.88
C ILE A 447 11.19 -10.70 15.75
N GLU A 448 10.64 -10.40 16.93
CA GLU A 448 11.22 -9.43 17.88
C GLU A 448 12.65 -9.79 18.28
N LYS A 449 12.88 -11.04 18.68
CA LYS A 449 14.23 -11.52 18.99
C LYS A 449 15.18 -11.41 17.80
N GLU A 450 14.72 -11.75 16.60
CA GLU A 450 15.56 -11.66 15.41
C GLU A 450 15.85 -10.22 15.00
N MET A 451 14.92 -9.28 15.23
CA MET A 451 15.19 -7.85 15.05
C MET A 451 16.29 -7.36 16.00
N GLU A 452 16.28 -7.79 17.28
CA GLU A 452 17.35 -7.47 18.23
C GLU A 452 18.72 -8.00 17.75
N ASN A 453 18.76 -9.24 17.25
CA ASN A 453 19.97 -9.83 16.67
C ASN A 453 20.48 -9.02 15.48
N VAL A 454 19.60 -8.70 14.52
CA VAL A 454 19.93 -7.89 13.33
C VAL A 454 20.50 -6.53 13.74
N ILE A 455 19.88 -5.86 14.71
CA ILE A 455 20.34 -4.55 15.18
C ILE A 455 21.73 -4.66 15.83
N ALA A 456 21.98 -5.71 16.60
CA ALA A 456 23.27 -5.95 17.22
C ALA A 456 24.37 -6.23 16.16
N GLU A 457 24.08 -7.07 15.17
CA GLU A 457 24.98 -7.38 14.05
C GLU A 457 25.30 -6.14 13.21
N ASP A 458 24.28 -5.34 12.90
CA ASP A 458 24.43 -4.13 12.09
C ASP A 458 25.14 -2.99 12.85
N HIS A 459 25.23 -3.04 14.18
CA HIS A 459 25.70 -1.92 15.00
C HIS A 459 27.09 -1.41 14.58
N GLU A 460 28.08 -2.31 14.47
CA GLU A 460 29.42 -1.92 14.04
C GLU A 460 29.43 -1.41 12.60
N TYR A 461 28.71 -2.08 11.71
CA TYR A 461 28.66 -1.74 10.30
C TYR A 461 28.02 -0.35 10.07
N VAL A 462 26.88 -0.08 10.71
CA VAL A 462 26.22 1.23 10.70
C VAL A 462 27.10 2.31 11.30
N ASN A 463 27.84 2.02 12.38
CA ASN A 463 28.77 2.99 12.97
C ASN A 463 29.96 3.32 12.05
N ARG A 464 30.53 2.32 11.37
CA ARG A 464 31.55 2.57 10.33
C ARG A 464 30.99 3.45 9.22
N LEU A 465 29.78 3.15 8.75
CA LEU A 465 29.15 3.90 7.67
C LEU A 465 28.76 5.34 8.07
N LYS A 466 28.29 5.57 9.31
CA LYS A 466 28.03 6.91 9.85
C LYS A 466 29.24 7.83 9.70
N SER A 467 30.46 7.29 9.87
CA SER A 467 31.69 8.07 9.70
C SER A 467 31.89 8.62 8.27
N THR A 468 31.26 8.02 7.27
CA THR A 468 31.29 8.49 5.86
C THR A 468 30.50 9.78 5.66
N PHE A 469 29.44 10.01 6.46
CA PHE A 469 28.55 11.17 6.32
C PHE A 469 28.88 12.30 7.31
N MET A 470 29.74 12.05 8.29
CA MET A 470 30.19 13.08 9.22
C MET A 470 31.34 13.90 8.63
N PRO A 471 31.38 15.22 8.89
CA PRO A 471 32.53 16.02 8.52
C PRO A 471 33.79 15.42 9.16
N GLY A 472 34.89 15.33 8.41
CA GLY A 472 36.16 14.86 8.95
C GLY A 472 36.55 15.64 10.21
N LYS A 473 37.30 15.03 11.14
CA LYS A 473 37.63 15.61 12.46
C LYS A 473 38.10 17.08 12.41
N LYS A 474 38.85 17.44 11.35
CA LYS A 474 39.32 18.81 11.09
C LYS A 474 38.19 19.78 10.76
N ILE A 475 37.22 19.39 9.91
CA ILE A 475 36.06 20.21 9.56
C ILE A 475 35.15 20.37 10.78
N ALA A 476 34.91 19.30 11.53
CA ALA A 476 34.13 19.36 12.77
C ALA A 476 34.76 20.33 13.80
N ALA A 477 36.08 20.27 13.98
CA ALA A 477 36.81 21.18 14.86
C ALA A 477 36.73 22.64 14.39
N ILE A 478 36.85 22.89 13.08
CA ILE A 478 36.71 24.24 12.50
C ILE A 478 35.29 24.77 12.70
N SER A 479 34.26 23.98 12.39
CA SER A 479 32.86 24.37 12.58
C SER A 479 32.54 24.68 14.04
N ALA A 480 33.06 23.87 14.98
CA ALA A 480 32.91 24.14 16.42
C ALA A 480 33.60 25.45 16.83
N ALA A 481 34.85 25.67 16.39
CA ALA A 481 35.59 26.90 16.69
C ALA A 481 34.90 28.15 16.13
N VAL A 482 34.40 28.09 14.88
CA VAL A 482 33.65 29.19 14.26
C VAL A 482 32.34 29.45 15.00
N GLY A 483 31.60 28.41 15.37
CA GLY A 483 30.37 28.53 16.16
C GLY A 483 30.61 29.17 17.53
N SER A 484 31.65 28.74 18.25
CA SER A 484 32.06 29.34 19.52
C SER A 484 32.43 30.82 19.36
N TYR A 485 33.20 31.17 18.31
CA TYR A 485 33.55 32.56 18.02
C TYR A 485 32.32 33.43 17.73
N GLN A 486 31.38 32.95 16.90
CA GLN A 486 30.15 33.66 16.59
C GLN A 486 29.27 33.88 17.82
N ASN A 487 29.17 32.89 18.71
CA ASN A 487 28.44 33.01 19.97
C ASN A 487 29.11 34.01 20.91
N MET A 488 30.44 33.99 21.03
CA MET A 488 31.20 34.99 21.79
C MET A 488 30.98 36.39 21.22
N ALA A 489 31.10 36.58 19.90
CA ALA A 489 30.87 37.87 19.24
C ALA A 489 29.44 38.40 19.45
N ARG A 490 28.42 37.53 19.40
CA ARG A 490 27.03 37.89 19.72
C ARG A 490 26.84 38.31 21.18
N SER A 491 27.44 37.57 22.12
CA SER A 491 27.39 37.92 23.54
C SER A 491 28.10 39.24 23.86
N HIS A 492 29.21 39.52 23.18
CA HIS A 492 29.97 40.76 23.33
C HIS A 492 29.23 41.98 22.75
N ASN A 493 28.48 41.79 21.66
CA ASN A 493 27.63 42.84 21.08
C ASN A 493 26.35 43.08 21.89
N MET A 494 25.84 42.09 22.64
CA MET A 494 24.73 42.29 23.58
C MET A 494 25.15 43.04 24.85
N GLN A 495 26.42 42.95 25.27
CA GLN A 495 26.95 43.69 26.44
C GLN A 495 27.34 45.14 26.14
N LYS A 496 27.37 45.54 24.85
CA LYS A 496 27.69 46.90 24.40
C LYS A 496 26.44 47.74 24.04
N LYS A 497 25.25 47.17 24.15
CA LYS A 497 23.97 47.89 24.19
C LYS A 497 23.49 47.94 25.64
#